data_AF-A0A919HXT7-F1
#
_entry.id   AF-A0A919HXT7-F1
#
_cell.length_a   1.000
_cell.length_b   1.000
_cell.length_c   1.000
_cell.angle_alpha   90.00
_cell.angle_beta   90.00
_cell.angle_gamma   90.00
#
_symmetry.space_group_name_H-M   'P 1'
#
loop_
_entity.id
_entity.type
_entity.pdbx_description
1 polymer ?
#
loop_
_entity_poly.entity_id
_entity_poly.type
_entity_poly.pdbx_seq_one_letter_code
_entity_poly.pdbx_strand_id
1 'polypeptide(L)'
;MQAVARHPGALKKTIFELQARDWNRRQQNAIPDQQLADWMRLLRLNGVKNYGYYPDDFINNQPDISRIRPQFSSWWYPDHD
;
A
#
# COMPACT_ATOMS: atom_id res chain seq x y z
N MET A 1 4.10 9.28 7.97
CA MET A 1 5.54 8.86 7.97
C MET A 1 6.49 9.82 8.71
N GLN A 2 6.35 11.15 8.61
CA GLN A 2 7.29 12.11 9.22
C GLN A 2 7.53 11.93 10.73
N ALA A 3 6.49 11.61 11.51
CA ALA A 3 6.63 11.32 12.94
C ALA A 3 7.56 10.13 13.23
N VAL A 4 7.46 9.07 12.43
CA VAL A 4 8.35 7.90 12.53
C VAL A 4 9.76 8.28 12.09
N ALA A 5 9.89 9.04 11.00
CA ALA A 5 11.19 9.45 10.43
C ALA A 5 12.04 10.31 11.39
N ARG A 6 11.43 10.97 12.37
CA ARG A 6 12.14 11.71 13.44
C ARG A 6 12.98 10.81 14.35
N HIS A 7 12.72 9.50 14.37
CA HIS A 7 13.46 8.54 15.18
C HIS A 7 14.51 7.84 14.29
N PRO A 8 15.81 8.00 14.57
CA PRO A 8 16.88 7.41 13.75
C PRO A 8 16.67 5.90 13.52
N GLY A 9 16.58 5.49 12.26
CA GLY A 9 16.40 4.09 11.86
C GLY A 9 14.98 3.52 11.99
N ALA A 10 14.01 4.26 12.52
CA ALA A 10 12.67 3.71 12.79
C ALA A 10 11.90 3.30 11.53
N LEU A 11 12.12 3.96 10.38
CA LEU A 11 11.51 3.56 9.11
C LEU A 11 11.88 2.13 8.68
N LYS A 12 13.05 1.62 9.11
CA LYS A 12 13.48 0.24 8.83
C LYS A 12 12.77 -0.79 9.72
N LYS A 13 12.19 -0.36 10.83
CA LYS A 13 11.57 -1.20 11.87
C LYS A 13 10.05 -0.99 12.00
N THR A 14 9.46 -0.17 11.13
CA THR A 14 8.03 0.15 11.14
C THR A 14 7.40 -0.30 9.84
N ILE A 15 6.25 -0.97 9.92
CA ILE A 15 5.39 -1.25 8.76
C ILE A 15 4.26 -0.24 8.76
N PHE A 16 4.04 0.43 7.64
CA PHE A 16 2.87 1.29 7.44
C PHE A 16 1.76 0.47 6.80
N GLU A 17 0.75 0.10 7.59
CA GLU A 17 -0.42 -0.61 7.09
C GLU A 17 -1.43 0.39 6.53
N LEU A 18 -1.66 0.30 5.22
CA LEU A 18 -2.64 1.10 4.51
C LEU A 18 -4.01 0.47 4.60
N GLN A 19 -5.00 1.32 4.47
CA GLN A 19 -6.38 0.92 4.57
C GLN A 19 -6.90 0.59 3.15
N ALA A 20 -7.47 -0.60 2.94
CA ALA A 20 -8.04 -1.00 1.64
C ALA A 20 -9.58 -0.94 1.63
N ARG A 21 -10.19 -0.65 2.79
CA ARG A 21 -11.61 -0.33 2.92
C ARG A 21 -11.83 1.05 3.55
N ASP A 22 -13.05 1.55 3.49
CA ASP A 22 -13.53 2.68 4.27
C ASP A 22 -14.59 2.16 5.25
N TRP A 23 -14.17 1.87 6.48
CA TRP A 23 -15.03 1.31 7.53
C TRP A 23 -16.18 2.24 7.94
N ASN A 24 -16.15 3.51 7.53
CA ASN A 24 -17.28 4.43 7.78
C ASN A 24 -18.44 4.18 6.79
N ARG A 25 -18.20 3.44 5.71
CA ARG A 25 -19.22 3.09 4.70
C ARG A 25 -19.71 1.67 4.88
N ARG A 26 -21.04 1.50 4.81
CA ARG A 26 -21.70 0.19 4.92
C ARG A 26 -21.70 -0.63 3.63
N GLN A 27 -21.70 0.03 2.47
CA GLN A 27 -21.71 -0.59 1.14
C GLN A 27 -20.69 0.12 0.25
N GLN A 28 -20.18 -0.59 -0.77
CA GLN A 28 -19.18 -0.05 -1.71
C GLN A 28 -18.03 0.63 -0.97
N ASN A 29 -17.52 -0.07 0.04
CA ASN A 29 -16.54 0.47 0.96
C ASN A 29 -15.10 0.09 0.59
N ALA A 30 -14.85 -0.47 -0.60
CA ALA A 30 -13.50 -0.62 -1.10
C ALA A 30 -12.87 0.76 -1.33
N ILE A 31 -11.62 0.94 -0.92
CA ILE A 31 -10.83 2.07 -1.38
C ILE A 31 -10.55 1.86 -2.88
N PRO A 32 -10.70 2.88 -3.74
CA PRO A 32 -10.35 2.76 -5.15
C PRO A 32 -8.90 2.31 -5.34
N ASP A 33 -8.65 1.36 -6.25
CA ASP A 33 -7.31 0.78 -6.46
C ASP A 33 -6.25 1.85 -6.74
N GLN A 34 -6.62 2.87 -7.54
CA GLN A 34 -5.74 3.98 -7.86
C GLN A 34 -5.34 4.77 -6.61
N GLN A 35 -6.28 4.99 -5.69
CA GLN A 35 -6.00 5.71 -4.44
C GLN A 35 -5.04 4.92 -3.55
N LEU A 36 -5.25 3.61 -3.43
CA LEU A 36 -4.33 2.75 -2.69
C LEU A 36 -2.93 2.71 -3.33
N ALA A 37 -2.85 2.60 -4.66
CA ALA A 37 -1.60 2.68 -5.41
C ALA A 37 -0.88 4.02 -5.21
N ASP A 38 -1.61 5.14 -5.20
CA ASP A 38 -1.05 6.48 -4.98
C ASP A 38 -0.50 6.64 -3.55
N TRP A 39 -1.16 6.05 -2.54
CA TRP A 39 -0.62 6.01 -1.18
C TRP A 39 0.67 5.18 -1.09
N MET A 40 0.72 4.01 -1.73
CA MET A 40 1.94 3.20 -1.81
C MET A 40 3.07 3.98 -2.51
N ARG A 41 2.75 4.68 -3.62
CA ARG A 41 3.69 5.54 -4.33
C ARG A 41 4.22 6.65 -3.42
N LEU A 42 3.35 7.32 -2.67
CA LEU A 42 3.73 8.37 -1.74
C LEU A 42 4.69 7.85 -0.66
N LEU A 43 4.41 6.68 -0.08
CA LEU A 43 5.30 6.04 0.89
C LEU A 43 6.69 5.77 0.29
N ARG A 44 6.77 5.18 -0.91
CA ARG A 44 8.05 4.93 -1.59
C ARG A 44 8.85 6.20 -1.85
N LEU A 45 8.20 7.24 -2.40
CA LEU A 45 8.86 8.51 -2.68
C LEU A 45 9.40 9.21 -1.42
N ASN A 46 8.84 8.87 -0.24
CA ASN A 46 9.31 9.37 1.05
C ASN A 46 10.28 8.39 1.76
N GLY A 47 10.87 7.43 1.04
CA GLY A 47 11.88 6.52 1.56
C GLY A 47 11.34 5.41 2.47
N VAL A 48 10.02 5.24 2.55
CA VAL A 48 9.39 4.12 3.25
C VAL A 48 9.44 2.89 2.36
N LYS A 49 10.09 1.82 2.84
CA LYS A 49 10.20 0.54 2.12
C LYS A 49 9.23 -0.53 2.64
N ASN A 50 8.75 -0.37 3.86
CA ASN A 50 7.95 -1.36 4.56
C ASN A 50 6.52 -0.85 4.69
N TYR A 51 5.61 -1.40 3.89
CA TYR A 51 4.19 -1.12 3.96
C TYR A 51 3.38 -2.31 3.48
N GLY A 52 2.11 -2.35 3.91
CA GLY A 52 1.13 -3.37 3.55
C GLY A 52 -0.24 -2.72 3.41
N TYR A 53 -1.27 -3.52 3.24
CA TYR A 53 -2.65 -3.06 3.28
C TYR A 53 -3.57 -4.06 3.96
N TYR A 54 -4.69 -3.58 4.50
CA TYR A 54 -5.75 -4.42 5.08
C TYR A 54 -7.15 -3.81 4.88
N PRO A 55 -8.20 -4.64 4.65
CA PRO A 55 -8.13 -6.06 4.33
C PRO A 55 -7.83 -6.34 2.85
N ASP A 56 -7.44 -7.57 2.54
CA ASP A 56 -7.49 -8.11 1.19
C ASP A 56 -8.80 -8.87 0.99
N ASP A 57 -9.53 -8.55 -0.08
CA ASP A 57 -10.73 -9.26 -0.51
C ASP A 57 -10.41 -10.07 -1.77
N PHE A 58 -9.70 -11.17 -1.54
CA PHE A 58 -9.29 -12.13 -2.57
C PHE A 58 -10.45 -12.77 -3.33
N ILE A 59 -11.67 -12.79 -2.76
CA ILE A 59 -12.86 -13.33 -3.43
C ILE A 59 -13.26 -12.43 -4.60
N ASN A 60 -13.13 -11.12 -4.43
CA ASN A 60 -13.56 -10.12 -5.40
C ASN A 60 -12.39 -9.43 -6.13
N ASN A 61 -11.14 -9.89 -5.94
CA ASN A 61 -9.93 -9.23 -6.42
C ASN A 61 -9.90 -7.73 -6.06
N GLN A 62 -10.11 -7.43 -4.77
CA GLN A 62 -10.11 -6.08 -4.24
C GLN A 62 -9.09 -5.94 -3.09
N PRO A 63 -8.05 -5.11 -3.24
CA PRO A 63 -7.73 -4.29 -4.42
C PRO A 63 -7.35 -5.12 -5.66
N ASP A 64 -7.57 -4.58 -6.86
CA ASP A 64 -7.13 -5.24 -8.09
C ASP A 64 -5.60 -5.39 -8.08
N ILE A 65 -5.12 -6.63 -7.97
CA ILE A 65 -3.70 -6.92 -7.84
C ILE A 65 -2.91 -6.35 -9.02
N SER A 66 -3.46 -6.34 -10.22
CA SER A 66 -2.78 -5.82 -11.42
C SER A 66 -2.48 -4.31 -11.30
N ARG A 67 -3.30 -3.57 -10.55
CA ARG A 67 -3.18 -2.13 -10.34
C ARG A 67 -2.17 -1.78 -9.25
N ILE A 68 -2.15 -2.54 -8.17
CA ILE A 68 -1.27 -2.24 -7.03
C ILE A 68 0.10 -2.88 -7.13
N ARG A 69 0.25 -3.98 -7.90
CA ARG A 69 1.52 -4.73 -8.03
C ARG A 69 2.72 -3.87 -8.40
N PRO A 70 2.63 -2.85 -9.30
CA PRO A 70 3.76 -1.96 -9.60
C PRO A 70 4.23 -1.08 -8.43
N GLN A 71 3.36 -0.84 -7.46
CA GLN A 71 3.66 -0.07 -6.26
C GLN A 71 3.94 -0.96 -5.05
N PHE A 72 3.64 -2.26 -5.10
CA PHE A 72 3.68 -3.16 -3.95
C PHE A 72 4.75 -4.25 -4.02
N SER A 73 4.89 -4.95 -5.16
CA SER A 73 5.79 -6.09 -5.24
C SER A 73 7.26 -5.65 -5.25
N SER A 74 8.09 -6.32 -4.43
CA SER A 74 9.54 -6.15 -4.40
C SER A 74 10.26 -6.79 -5.59
N TRP A 75 9.51 -7.50 -6.43
CA TRP A 75 9.99 -8.26 -7.59
C TRP A 75 9.17 -7.92 -8.84
N TRP A 76 8.67 -6.68 -8.93
CA TRP A 76 7.90 -6.19 -10.08
C TRP A 76 8.78 -5.63 -11.19
N TYR A 77 8.29 -5.79 -12.43
CA TYR A 77 9.06 -5.83 -13.67
C TYR A 77 8.76 -4.71 -14.70
N PRO A 78 9.75 -4.25 -15.51
CA PRO A 78 9.76 -4.60 -16.95
C PRO A 78 11.02 -5.33 -17.54
N ASP A 79 12.13 -5.50 -16.82
CA ASP A 79 13.41 -6.21 -17.19
C ASP A 79 13.73 -7.72 -16.74
N HIS A 80 12.78 -8.67 -16.57
CA HIS A 80 12.95 -10.10 -16.14
C HIS A 80 11.74 -10.92 -16.66
N ASP A 81 11.30 -10.60 -17.87
CA ASP A 81 10.82 -11.61 -18.80
C ASP A 81 11.81 -11.63 -19.98
#